data_AF-A0A5N8YTB3-F1
#
_entry.id   AF-A0A5N8YTB3-F1
#
_cell.length_a   1.000
_cell.length_b   1.000
_cell.length_c   1.000
_cell.angle_alpha   90.00
_cell.angle_beta   90.00
_cell.angle_gamma   90.00
#
_symmetry.space_group_name_H-M   'P 1'
#
loop_
_entity.id
_entity.type
_entity.pdbx_description
1 polymer ?
#
loop_
_entity_poly.entity_id
_entity_poly.type
_entity_poly.pdbx_seq_one_letter_code
_entity_poly.pdbx_strand_id
1 'polypeptide(L)' 'MEGTDGRPQRIGNHPQLKVLAVKDIWRIDDEWWRETPVSRMYYDCQIDNGQRITIVRDLVTGAWFSQHG' A
#
# COMPACT_ATOMS: atom_id res chain seq x y z
N MET A 1 -6.32 -2.55 -5.14
CA MET A 1 -6.76 -1.90 -6.40
C MET A 1 -6.63 -0.39 -6.23
N GLU A 2 -5.99 0.26 -7.20
CA GLU A 2 -5.62 1.68 -7.18
C GLU A 2 -6.82 2.57 -7.55
N GLY A 3 -6.99 3.69 -6.84
CA GLY A 3 -7.90 4.77 -7.21
C GLY A 3 -7.30 5.67 -8.28
N THR A 4 -8.11 6.57 -8.84
CA THR A 4 -7.68 7.53 -9.86
C THR A 4 -6.63 8.53 -9.38
N ASP A 5 -6.45 8.65 -8.06
CA ASP A 5 -5.47 9.50 -7.38
C ASP A 5 -4.15 8.77 -7.06
N GLY A 6 -3.99 7.54 -7.54
CA GLY A 6 -2.81 6.72 -7.29
C GLY A 6 -2.77 6.08 -5.90
N ARG A 7 -3.83 6.23 -5.10
CA ARG A 7 -3.91 5.71 -3.73
C ARG A 7 -4.71 4.41 -3.67
N PRO A 8 -4.44 3.53 -2.70
CA PRO A 8 -5.24 2.33 -2.52
C PRO A 8 -6.65 2.66 -2.03
N GLN A 9 -7.68 2.14 -2.72
CA GLN A 9 -9.09 2.31 -2.31
C GLN A 9 -9.73 1.02 -1.79
N ARG A 10 -9.22 -0.15 -2.21
CA ARG A 10 -9.74 -1.47 -1.84
C ARG A 10 -8.62 -2.47 -1.61
N ILE A 11 -8.79 -3.33 -0.62
CA ILE A 11 -7.82 -4.33 -0.17
C ILE A 11 -8.41 -5.74 -0.28
N GLY A 12 -7.59 -6.70 -0.71
CA GLY A 12 -7.93 -8.11 -0.79
C GLY A 12 -8.67 -8.50 -2.06
N ASN A 13 -8.79 -9.82 -2.26
CA ASN A 13 -9.52 -10.38 -3.40
C ASN A 13 -10.98 -10.61 -3.05
N HIS A 14 -11.34 -11.21 -1.90
CA HIS A 14 -12.72 -11.27 -1.36
C HIS A 14 -12.72 -11.71 0.14
N PRO A 15 -13.60 -11.17 1.01
CA PRO A 15 -14.34 -9.91 0.81
C PRO A 15 -13.39 -8.72 0.70
N GLN A 16 -13.70 -7.78 -0.18
CA GLN A 16 -12.88 -6.59 -0.37
C GLN A 16 -13.14 -5.59 0.76
N LEU A 17 -12.08 -5.25 1.49
CA LEU A 17 -12.15 -4.24 2.55
C LEU A 17 -12.01 -2.86 1.91
N LYS A 18 -12.90 -1.94 2.27
CA LYS A 18 -12.88 -0.57 1.77
C LYS A 18 -11.92 0.28 2.60
N VAL A 19 -11.02 1.00 1.96
CA VAL A 19 -10.21 2.05 2.61
C VAL A 19 -11.11 3.25 2.88
N LEU A 20 -11.27 3.60 4.15
CA LEU A 20 -12.03 4.78 4.58
C LEU A 20 -11.16 6.04 4.59
N ALA A 21 -9.91 5.91 5.04
CA ALA A 21 -8.96 7.01 5.10
C ALA A 21 -7.52 6.51 5.03
N VAL A 22 -6.65 7.27 4.37
CA VAL A 22 -5.20 7.13 4.46
C VAL A 22 -4.72 8.10 5.55
N LYS A 23 -4.13 7.56 6.62
CA LYS A 23 -3.65 8.31 7.77
C LYS A 23 -2.23 8.82 7.58
N ASP A 24 -1.39 8.04 6.92
CA ASP A 24 0.00 8.41 6.64
C ASP A 24 0.49 7.75 5.35
N ILE A 25 1.49 8.38 4.73
CA ILE A 25 2.11 7.93 3.49
C ILE A 25 3.61 8.17 3.59
N TRP A 26 4.40 7.12 3.38
CA TRP A 26 5.85 7.24 3.31
C TRP A 26 6.43 6.42 2.14
N ARG A 27 7.56 6.89 1.64
CA ARG A 27 8.32 6.23 0.57
C ARG A 27 9.64 5.75 1.13
N ILE A 28 10.02 4.54 0.75
CA ILE A 28 11.35 4.01 0.98
C ILE A 28 11.97 3.75 -0.38
N ASP A 29 13.08 4.43 -0.65
CA ASP A 29 14.01 4.07 -1.71
C ASP A 29 15.27 3.57 -1.02
N ASP A 30 15.65 2.33 -1.31
CA ASP A 30 16.80 1.67 -0.72
C ASP A 30 17.49 0.81 -1.78
N GLU A 31 18.75 0.44 -1.52
CA GLU A 31 19.58 -0.34 -2.43
C GLU A 31 19.58 0.18 -3.89
N TRP A 32 19.42 1.49 -4.11
CA TRP A 32 19.32 2.07 -5.45
C TRP A 32 20.59 1.90 -6.30
N TRP A 33 21.69 1.47 -5.68
CA TRP A 33 22.96 1.14 -6.31
C TRP A 33 23.06 -0.33 -6.78
N ARG A 34 22.05 -1.17 -6.51
CA ARG A 34 21.98 -2.55 -7.01
C ARG A 34 21.23 -2.62 -8.34
N GLU A 35 21.41 -3.72 -9.06
CA GLU A 35 20.68 -4.00 -10.32
C GLU A 35 19.16 -4.09 -10.09
N THR A 36 18.74 -4.62 -8.93
CA THR A 36 17.35 -4.62 -8.46
C THR A 36 17.21 -3.67 -7.28
N PRO A 37 16.87 -2.40 -7.51
CA PRO A 37 16.66 -1.43 -6.43
C PRO A 37 15.40 -1.75 -5.63
N VAL A 38 15.30 -1.23 -4.42
CA VAL A 38 14.06 -1.27 -3.63
C VAL A 38 13.41 0.11 -3.70
N SER A 39 12.20 0.18 -4.21
CA SER A 39 11.39 1.41 -4.17
C SER A 39 9.97 1.04 -3.80
N ARG A 40 9.49 1.52 -2.66
CA ARG A 40 8.18 1.14 -2.09
C ARG A 40 7.45 2.35 -1.53
N MET A 41 6.16 2.41 -1.83
CA MET A 41 5.23 3.34 -1.18
C MET A 41 4.42 2.60 -0.14
N TYR A 42 4.37 3.14 1.07
CA TYR A 42 3.59 2.62 2.17
C TYR A 42 2.43 3.56 2.46
N TYR A 43 1.27 2.96 2.71
CA TYR A 43 0.05 3.66 3.06
C TYR A 43 -0.50 3.06 4.33
N ASP A 44 -0.60 3.88 5.36
CA ASP A 44 -1.27 3.49 6.57
C ASP A 44 -2.75 3.87 6.48
N CYS A 45 -3.62 2.86 6.52
CA CYS A 45 -5.01 2.98 6.13
C CYS A 45 -5.93 2.55 7.26
N GLN A 46 -7.01 3.30 7.43
CA GLN A 46 -8.18 2.87 8.21
C GLN A 46 -9.19 2.25 7.25
N ILE A 47 -9.67 1.05 7.57
CA ILE A 47 -10.67 0.33 6.77
C ILE A 47 -12.04 0.31 7.45
N ASP A 48 -13.06 -0.12 6.71
CA ASP A 48 -14.49 -0.08 7.09
C ASP A 48 -14.83 -0.84 8.38
N ASN A 49 -14.09 -1.88 8.73
CA ASN A 49 -14.24 -2.61 10.00
C ASN A 49 -13.57 -1.92 11.21
N GLY A 50 -13.02 -0.72 11.03
CA GLY A 50 -12.34 0.06 12.07
C GLY A 50 -10.88 -0.32 12.32
N GLN A 51 -10.36 -1.37 11.67
CA GLN A 51 -8.95 -1.78 11.81
C GLN A 51 -8.02 -0.85 11.02
N ARG A 52 -6.76 -0.86 11.45
CA ARG A 52 -5.63 -0.20 10.78
C ARG A 52 -4.81 -1.25 10.03
N ILE A 53 -4.40 -0.91 8.82
CA ILE A 53 -3.67 -1.80 7.92
C ILE A 53 -2.64 -0.99 7.16
N THR A 54 -1.46 -1.57 7.00
CA THR A 54 -0.41 -1.04 6.13
C THR A 54 -0.50 -1.68 4.75
N ILE A 55 -0.68 -0.85 3.72
CA ILE A 55 -0.64 -1.26 2.33
C ILE A 55 0.72 -0.87 1.75
N VAL A 56 1.35 -1.78 1.04
CA VAL A 56 2.65 -1.54 0.38
C VAL A 56 2.47 -1.68 -1.11
N ARG A 57 2.94 -0.67 -1.86
CA ARG A 57 3.11 -0.74 -3.31
C ARG A 57 4.59 -0.80 -3.61
N ASP A 58 5.02 -1.88 -4.23
CA ASP A 58 6.35 -1.97 -4.81
C ASP A 58 6.36 -1.20 -6.12
N LEU A 59 7.18 -0.14 -6.19
CA LEU A 59 7.25 0.78 -7.33
C LEU A 59 8.15 0.24 -8.45
N VAL A 60 8.93 -0.81 -8.20
CA VAL A 60 9.79 -1.46 -9.20
C VAL A 60 9.00 -2.50 -9.98
N THR A 61 8.25 -3.34 -9.27
CA THR A 61 7.45 -4.43 -9.85
C THR A 61 6.00 -4.07 -10.09
N GLY A 62 5.49 -3.02 -9.44
CA GLY A 62 4.07 -2.65 -9.44
C GLY A 62 3.20 -3.49 -8.52
N ALA A 63 3.78 -4.43 -7.78
CA ALA A 63 3.05 -5.35 -6.90
C ALA A 63 2.46 -4.63 -5.68
N TRP A 64 1.34 -5.16 -5.17
CA TRP A 64 0.66 -4.65 -3.97
C TRP A 64 0.63 -5.71 -2.89
N PHE A 65 0.87 -5.28 -1.65
CA PHE A 65 0.86 -6.13 -0.46
C PHE A 65 0.06 -5.46 0.66
N SER A 66 -0.47 -6.25 1.58
CA SER A 66 -1.18 -5.80 2.77
C SER A 66 -0.63 -6.48 4.00
N GLN A 67 -0.32 -5.71 5.03
CA GLN A 67 0.06 -6.20 6.34
C GLN A 67 -1.02 -5.82 7.36
N HIS A 68 -1.59 -6.84 7.99
CA HIS A 68 -2.44 -6.69 9.16
C HIS A 68 -1.54 -6.74 10.41
N GLY A 69 -1.77 -5.81 11.34
CA GLY A 69 -1.16 -5.89 12.67
C GLY A 69 -1.77 -6.98 13.53
#